data_AF-A0A2E2PWZ4-F1
#
_entry.id   AF-A0A2E2PWZ4-F1
#
_cell.length_a   1.000
_cell.length_b   1.000
_cell.length_c   1.000
_cell.angle_alpha   90.00
_cell.angle_beta   90.00
_cell.angle_gamma   90.00
#
_symmetry.space_group_name_H-M   'P 1'
#
loop_
_entity.id
_entity.type
_entity.pdbx_description
1 polymer ?
#
loop_
_entity_poly.entity_id
_entity_poly.type
_entity_poly.pdbx_seq_one_letter_code
_entity_poly.pdbx_strand_id
1 'polypeptide(L)'
;MCRDCCCGSEAKHPGVDHDGLRDALVAGAGRAGADVRVRVVDCLLACDRSNVVLVRDFAGGGRPQDTWLGGVLDRDSVDAVVRWADEGGPVPADLHDLVFARVRR
;
A
#
# COMPACT_ATOMS: atom_id res chain seq x y z
N MET A 1 3.65 -3.36 3.06
CA MET A 1 4.29 -2.89 1.83
C MET A 1 5.41 -3.85 1.47
N CYS A 2 5.38 -4.37 0.25
CA CYS A 2 6.42 -5.25 -0.31
C CYS A 2 7.69 -4.44 -0.58
N ARG A 3 8.85 -4.88 -0.09
CA ARG A 3 10.18 -4.25 -0.22
C ARG A 3 11.26 -5.31 -0.36
N ASP A 4 11.36 -5.87 -1.55
CA ASP A 4 12.40 -6.83 -1.95
C ASP A 4 12.76 -6.57 -3.42
N CYS A 5 13.61 -7.39 -4.03
CA CYS A 5 14.27 -7.20 -5.32
C CYS A 5 13.41 -6.65 -6.47
N CYS A 6 12.10 -6.93 -6.51
CA CYS A 6 11.19 -6.41 -7.54
C CYS A 6 10.39 -5.16 -7.11
N CYS A 7 10.12 -4.98 -5.81
CA CYS A 7 9.36 -3.85 -5.28
C CYS A 7 10.31 -2.94 -4.54
N GLY A 8 10.68 -1.82 -5.17
CA GLY A 8 11.70 -0.92 -4.65
C GLY A 8 13.00 -0.87 -5.43
N SER A 9 13.03 -1.38 -6.68
CA SER A 9 14.23 -1.37 -7.51
C SER A 9 14.19 -0.31 -8.60
N GLU A 10 15.29 0.45 -8.72
CA GLU A 10 15.50 1.42 -9.80
C GLU A 10 15.49 0.77 -11.18
N ALA A 11 15.93 -0.49 -11.28
CA ALA A 11 15.91 -1.22 -12.55
C ALA A 11 14.49 -1.35 -13.13
N LYS A 12 13.48 -1.55 -12.26
CA LYS A 12 12.09 -1.67 -12.68
C LYS A 12 11.43 -0.30 -12.87
N HIS A 13 11.75 0.65 -11.99
CA HIS A 13 11.21 2.00 -12.02
C HIS A 13 12.33 3.02 -11.80
N PRO A 14 13.03 3.42 -12.88
CA PRO A 14 14.09 4.41 -12.80
C PRO A 14 13.56 5.78 -12.38
N GLY A 15 14.29 6.48 -11.50
CA GLY A 15 13.94 7.83 -11.05
C GLY A 15 12.86 7.90 -9.97
N VAL A 16 12.28 6.76 -9.57
CA VAL A 16 11.37 6.69 -8.42
C VAL A 16 12.17 6.57 -7.13
N ASP A 17 11.96 7.51 -6.20
CA ASP A 17 12.52 7.43 -4.84
C ASP A 17 11.75 6.42 -4.00
N HIS A 18 12.00 5.14 -4.24
CA HIS A 18 11.31 4.05 -3.56
C HIS A 18 11.44 4.17 -2.04
N ASP A 19 12.62 4.52 -1.54
CA ASP A 19 12.88 4.61 -0.12
C ASP A 19 12.15 5.77 0.53
N GLY A 20 12.11 6.93 -0.13
CA GLY A 20 11.26 8.05 0.26
C GLY A 20 9.77 7.70 0.29
N LEU A 21 9.27 6.93 -0.68
CA LEU A 21 7.88 6.45 -0.68
C LEU A 21 7.58 5.51 0.49
N ARG A 22 8.50 4.59 0.80
CA ARG A 22 8.41 3.71 1.98
C ARG A 22 8.35 4.54 3.26
N ASP A 23 9.26 5.49 3.41
CA ASP A 23 9.38 6.31 4.61
C ASP A 23 8.17 7.23 4.78
N ALA A 24 7.65 7.79 3.69
CA ALA A 24 6.41 8.54 3.68
C ALA A 24 5.21 7.69 4.13
N LEU A 25 5.09 6.44 3.65
CA LEU A 25 4.03 5.52 4.08
C LEU A 25 4.12 5.21 5.58
N VAL A 26 5.32 4.90 6.09
CA VAL A 26 5.54 4.59 7.51
C VAL A 26 5.28 5.82 8.39
N ALA A 27 5.79 6.98 8.01
CA ALA A 27 5.58 8.22 8.74
C ALA A 27 4.12 8.67 8.69
N GLY A 28 3.44 8.51 7.56
CA GLY A 28 2.02 8.80 7.39
C GLY A 28 1.16 7.95 8.32
N ALA A 29 1.40 6.64 8.36
CA ALA A 29 0.70 5.75 9.29
C ALA A 29 1.01 6.04 10.77
N GLY A 30 2.21 6.51 11.10
CA GLY A 30 2.53 6.96 12.46
C GLY A 30 1.78 8.23 12.90
N ARG A 31 1.25 9.00 11.94
CA ARG A 31 0.38 10.17 12.19
C ARG A 31 -1.10 9.85 12.08
N ALA A 32 -1.46 8.79 11.37
CA ALA A 32 -2.81 8.23 11.35
C ALA A 32 -3.20 7.77 12.77
N GLY A 33 -4.50 7.62 13.01
CA GLY A 33 -5.03 7.20 14.31
C GLY A 33 -4.43 5.89 14.83
N ALA A 34 -4.65 5.59 16.10
CA ALA A 34 -4.03 4.44 16.80
C ALA A 34 -4.34 3.06 16.17
N ASP A 35 -5.29 3.02 15.23
CA ASP A 35 -5.80 1.82 14.59
C ASP A 35 -5.04 1.43 13.30
N VAL A 36 -4.19 2.31 12.75
CA VAL A 36 -3.42 2.01 11.54
C VAL A 36 -2.02 1.50 11.90
N ARG A 37 -1.63 0.36 11.32
CA ARG A 37 -0.27 -0.20 11.45
C ARG A 37 0.31 -0.54 10.09
N VAL A 38 1.52 -0.05 9.82
CA VAL A 38 2.26 -0.42 8.61
C VAL A 38 3.31 -1.47 8.93
N ARG A 39 3.41 -2.46 8.05
CA ARG A 39 4.50 -3.43 8.04
C ARG A 39 5.20 -3.38 6.69
N VAL A 40 6.50 -3.21 6.73
CA VAL A 40 7.37 -3.49 5.59
C VAL A 40 7.67 -4.99 5.62
N VAL A 41 7.48 -5.64 4.49
CA VAL A 41 7.71 -7.08 4.30
C VAL A 41 8.53 -7.28 3.05
N ASP A 42 9.22 -8.41 2.93
CA ASP A 42 10.10 -8.68 1.79
C ASP A 42 9.28 -8.80 0.48
N CYS A 43 8.79 -9.99 0.14
CA CYS A 43 8.07 -10.22 -1.11
C CYS A 43 6.60 -10.60 -0.87
N LEU A 44 5.68 -9.97 -1.62
CA LEU A 44 4.26 -10.30 -1.65
C LEU A 44 3.85 -11.16 -2.85
N LEU A 45 4.83 -11.68 -3.62
CA LEU A 45 4.65 -12.58 -4.77
C LEU A 45 3.77 -12.02 -5.92
N ALA A 46 3.57 -10.70 -5.97
CA ALA A 46 2.90 -9.98 -7.05
C ALA A 46 3.87 -9.01 -7.74
N CYS A 47 5.05 -9.53 -8.08
CA CYS A 47 6.19 -8.71 -8.50
C CYS A 47 5.94 -7.92 -9.79
N ASP A 48 5.07 -8.40 -10.68
CA ASP A 48 4.64 -7.73 -11.91
C ASP A 48 3.90 -6.42 -11.64
N ARG A 49 3.13 -6.35 -10.54
CA ARG A 49 2.30 -5.19 -10.18
C ARG A 49 3.08 -3.97 -9.66
N SER A 50 4.34 -4.15 -9.25
CA SER A 50 5.24 -3.08 -8.76
C SER A 50 4.82 -2.41 -7.45
N ASN A 51 5.79 -2.15 -6.56
CA ASN A 51 5.62 -1.46 -5.28
C ASN A 51 4.31 -1.79 -4.54
N VAL A 52 4.10 -3.09 -4.31
CA VAL A 52 2.80 -3.62 -3.88
C VAL A 52 2.49 -3.22 -2.43
N VAL A 53 1.29 -2.68 -2.23
CA VAL A 53 0.72 -2.40 -0.92
C VAL A 53 -0.52 -3.27 -0.71
N LEU A 54 -0.58 -3.94 0.43
CA LEU A 54 -1.76 -4.68 0.88
C LEU A 54 -2.38 -3.90 2.04
N VAL A 55 -3.61 -3.43 1.83
CA VAL A 55 -4.45 -2.84 2.88
C VAL A 55 -5.39 -3.92 3.39
N ARG A 56 -5.40 -4.13 4.71
CA ARG A 56 -6.21 -5.15 5.38
C ARG A 56 -7.18 -4.46 6.33
N ASP A 57 -8.46 -4.50 6.00
CA ASP A 57 -9.52 -3.89 6.81
C ASP A 57 -10.15 -4.95 7.74
N PHE A 58 -10.04 -4.73 9.05
CA PHE A 58 -10.54 -5.61 10.10
C PHE A 58 -11.82 -5.08 10.78
N ALA A 59 -12.38 -3.95 10.34
CA ALA A 59 -13.53 -3.30 11.01
C ALA A 59 -14.80 -4.18 11.04
N GLY A 60 -14.92 -5.16 10.14
CA GLY A 60 -16.07 -6.06 10.06
C GLY A 60 -16.16 -7.15 11.13
N GLY A 61 -15.29 -7.17 12.15
CA GLY A 61 -15.35 -8.13 13.26
C GLY A 61 -15.08 -9.61 12.88
N GLY A 62 -14.62 -9.85 11.66
CA GLY A 62 -14.38 -11.18 11.09
C GLY A 62 -13.07 -11.21 10.31
N ARG A 63 -13.02 -12.05 9.27
CA ARG A 63 -11.84 -12.10 8.40
C ARG A 63 -11.67 -10.78 7.64
N PRO A 64 -10.44 -10.28 7.47
CA PRO A 64 -10.22 -8.98 6.89
C PRO A 64 -10.63 -8.93 5.43
N GLN A 65 -11.07 -7.75 5.00
CA GLN A 65 -11.10 -7.42 3.58
C GLN A 65 -9.68 -7.02 3.16
N ASP A 66 -9.04 -7.87 2.38
CA ASP A 66 -7.72 -7.59 1.80
C ASP A 66 -7.92 -6.88 0.45
N THR A 67 -7.29 -5.72 0.28
CA THR A 67 -7.25 -4.96 -0.97
C THR A 67 -5.80 -4.79 -1.40
N TRP A 68 -5.49 -5.21 -2.61
CA TRP A 68 -4.15 -5.26 -3.15
C TRP A 68 -3.97 -4.14 -4.17
N LEU A 69 -3.00 -3.28 -3.92
CA LEU A 69 -2.62 -2.17 -4.78
C LEU A 69 -1.23 -2.42 -5.36
N GLY A 70 -1.08 -2.12 -6.64
CA GLY A 70 0.21 -2.08 -7.32
C GLY A 70 0.40 -0.73 -8.00
N GLY A 71 1.63 -0.38 -8.33
CA GLY A 71 1.92 0.90 -8.97
C GLY A 71 1.83 2.11 -8.03
N VAL A 72 1.95 1.90 -6.71
CA VAL A 72 2.08 3.00 -5.73
C VAL A 72 3.47 3.62 -5.88
N LEU A 73 3.71 4.42 -6.90
CA LEU A 73 5.04 4.83 -7.38
C LEU A 73 5.31 6.33 -7.26
N ASP A 74 4.42 7.06 -6.61
CA ASP A 74 4.54 8.49 -6.40
C ASP A 74 4.00 8.88 -5.02
N ARG A 75 4.21 10.15 -4.66
CA ARG A 75 3.82 10.65 -3.35
C ARG A 75 2.30 10.71 -3.19
N ASP A 76 1.58 11.06 -4.25
CA ASP A 76 0.12 11.23 -4.21
C ASP A 76 -0.58 9.89 -3.94
N SER A 77 -0.14 8.80 -4.58
CA SER A 77 -0.64 7.46 -4.33
C SER A 77 -0.32 6.97 -2.91
N VAL A 78 0.86 7.28 -2.36
CA VAL A 78 1.20 6.98 -0.95
C VAL A 78 0.28 7.74 0.01
N ASP A 79 0.12 9.04 -0.18
CA ASP A 79 -0.70 9.88 0.69
C ASP A 79 -2.18 9.47 0.61
N ALA A 80 -2.69 9.10 -0.58
CA ALA A 80 -4.03 8.57 -0.76
C ALA A 80 -4.24 7.23 -0.05
N VAL A 81 -3.25 6.32 -0.07
CA VAL A 81 -3.30 5.06 0.69
C VAL A 81 -3.33 5.31 2.19
N VAL A 82 -2.49 6.22 2.71
CA VAL A 82 -2.47 6.55 4.14
C VAL A 82 -3.80 7.15 4.57
N ARG A 83 -4.30 8.13 3.83
CA ARG A 83 -5.61 8.76 4.08
C ARG A 83 -6.73 7.72 4.11
N TRP A 84 -6.78 6.85 3.10
CA TRP A 84 -7.80 5.81 3.06
C TRP A 84 -7.67 4.80 4.20
N ALA A 85 -6.46 4.42 4.59
CA ALA A 85 -6.26 3.51 5.72
C ALA A 85 -6.73 4.12 7.06
N ASP A 86 -6.61 5.44 7.23
CA ASP A 86 -7.05 6.17 8.41
C ASP A 86 -8.57 6.40 8.43
N GLU A 87 -9.14 6.82 7.30
CA GLU A 87 -10.59 7.07 7.16
C GLU A 87 -11.42 5.78 7.12
N GLY A 88 -10.82 4.68 6.64
CA GLY A 88 -11.50 3.43 6.36
C GLY A 88 -12.50 3.54 5.20
N GLY A 89 -13.42 2.57 5.12
CA GLY A 89 -14.49 2.58 4.11
C GLY A 89 -14.05 2.10 2.71
N PRO A 90 -14.85 2.37 1.66
CA PRO A 90 -14.58 1.89 0.31
C PRO A 90 -13.33 2.53 -0.30
N VAL A 91 -12.72 1.84 -1.27
CA VAL A 91 -11.55 2.36 -2.00
C VAL A 91 -11.91 3.70 -2.66
N PRO A 92 -11.15 4.78 -2.43
CA PRO A 92 -11.39 6.07 -3.07
C PRO A 92 -11.00 6.05 -4.55
N ALA A 93 -11.58 6.95 -5.35
CA ALA A 93 -11.47 6.94 -6.81
C ALA A 93 -10.04 7.11 -7.33
N ASP A 94 -9.22 7.90 -6.63
CA ASP A 94 -7.79 8.11 -6.90
C ASP A 94 -6.94 6.83 -6.77
N LEU A 95 -7.46 5.78 -6.11
CA LEU A 95 -6.79 4.49 -5.98
C LEU A 95 -7.37 3.39 -6.87
N HIS A 96 -8.48 3.64 -7.59
CA HIS A 96 -9.19 2.59 -8.34
C HIS A 96 -8.30 1.89 -9.36
N ASP A 97 -7.49 2.65 -10.10
CA ASP A 97 -6.60 2.12 -11.14
C ASP A 97 -5.42 1.32 -10.56
N LEU A 98 -5.09 1.53 -9.27
CA LEU A 98 -4.02 0.82 -8.58
C LEU A 98 -4.49 -0.53 -8.02
N VAL A 99 -5.80 -0.70 -7.80
CA VAL A 99 -6.37 -1.93 -7.26
C VAL A 99 -6.32 -3.04 -8.31
N PHE A 100 -5.72 -4.17 -7.95
CA PHE A 100 -5.64 -5.33 -8.84
C PHE A 100 -6.26 -6.60 -8.28
N ALA A 101 -6.52 -6.65 -6.98
CA ALA A 101 -7.27 -7.74 -6.36
C ALA A 101 -7.96 -7.28 -5.08
N ARG A 102 -9.15 -7.84 -4.83
CA ARG A 102 -9.87 -7.70 -3.56
C ARG A 102 -10.29 -9.09 -3.10
N VAL A 103 -9.87 -9.47 -1.91
CA VAL A 103 -10.06 -10.82 -1.38
C VAL A 103 -10.63 -10.73 0.03
N ARG A 104 -11.78 -11.36 0.26
CA ARG A 104 -12.22 -11.74 1.61
C ARG A 104 -11.60 -13.10 1.85
N ARG A 105 -10.47 -13.15 2.54
CA ARG A 105 -9.93 -14.44 2.97
C ARG A 105 -10.77 -14.99 4.08
#